data_AF-A0A352PPX6-F1
#
_entry.id   AF-A0A352PPX6-F1
#
_cell.length_a   1.000
_cell.length_b   1.000
_cell.length_c   1.000
_cell.angle_alpha   90.00
_cell.angle_beta   90.00
_cell.angle_gamma   90.00
#
_symmetry.space_group_name_H-M   'P 1'
#
loop_
_entity.id
_entity.type
_entity.pdbx_description
1 polymer ?
#
loop_
_entity_poly.entity_id
_entity_poly.type
_entity_poly.pdbx_seq_one_letter_code
_entity_poly.pdbx_strand_id
1 'polypeptide(L)'
;MIKIIVADDHPVVRAGIKEILAEDPSLTVTDEASSGYELLRKIREQDFDVIILDISMPGIDGLDTLKQIKSEKPKARVLILTIHPEARYAVRCVRMGADGYLTKASAPTELIGAIKRISQGRKYISLSLAERLTEELDQDSGKLPHQALSDREYQV
;
A
#
# COMPACT_ATOMS: atom_id res chain seq x y z
N MET A 1 -11.80 6.30 16.25
CA MET A 1 -10.94 5.11 16.28
C MET A 1 -10.85 4.60 14.86
N ILE A 2 -9.64 4.47 14.32
CA ILE A 2 -9.35 4.06 12.94
C ILE A 2 -9.15 2.55 12.94
N LYS A 3 -10.02 1.82 12.23
CA LYS A 3 -9.98 0.36 12.09
C LYS A 3 -9.00 -0.03 11.01
N ILE A 4 -8.03 -0.87 11.37
CA ILE A 4 -6.93 -1.26 10.51
C ILE A 4 -6.95 -2.77 10.30
N ILE A 5 -6.72 -3.21 9.07
CA ILE A 5 -6.33 -4.59 8.75
C ILE A 5 -4.86 -4.61 8.33
N VAL A 6 -4.10 -5.57 8.87
CA VAL A 6 -2.70 -5.79 8.52
C VAL A 6 -2.58 -7.05 7.66
N ALA A 7 -2.13 -6.91 6.42
CA ALA A 7 -1.86 -8.02 5.53
C ALA A 7 -0.36 -8.18 5.30
N ASP A 8 0.21 -9.23 5.89
CA ASP A 8 1.62 -9.59 5.79
C ASP A 8 1.73 -11.10 6.05
N ASP A 9 2.56 -11.81 5.30
CA ASP A 9 2.73 -13.26 5.46
C ASP A 9 3.63 -13.63 6.64
N HIS A 10 4.38 -12.68 7.20
CA HIS A 10 5.29 -12.88 8.33
C HIS A 10 4.60 -12.56 9.68
N PRO A 11 4.34 -13.57 10.54
CA PRO A 11 3.67 -13.35 11.82
C PRO A 11 4.43 -12.39 12.76
N VAL A 12 5.76 -12.41 12.72
CA VAL A 12 6.61 -11.52 13.51
C VAL A 12 6.43 -10.06 13.08
N VAL A 13 6.29 -9.80 11.78
CA VAL A 13 6.05 -8.44 11.27
C VAL A 13 4.68 -7.94 11.71
N ARG A 14 3.63 -8.78 11.62
CA ARG A 14 2.29 -8.40 12.11
C ARG A 14 2.28 -8.10 13.61
N ALA A 15 3.02 -8.88 14.40
CA ALA A 15 3.16 -8.61 15.84
C ALA A 15 3.83 -7.26 16.10
N GLY A 16 4.95 -6.97 15.43
CA GLY A 16 5.64 -5.68 15.57
C GLY A 16 4.80 -4.48 15.09
N ILE A 17 4.05 -4.63 14.00
CA ILE A 17 3.12 -3.59 13.52
C ILE A 17 2.05 -3.32 14.58
N LYS A 18 1.46 -4.34 15.19
CA LYS A 18 0.47 -4.15 16.26
C LYS A 18 1.05 -3.41 17.47
N GLU A 19 2.30 -3.72 17.84
CA GLU A 19 2.99 -3.04 18.93
C GLU A 19 3.19 -1.55 18.63
N ILE A 20 3.71 -1.21 17.44
CA ILE A 20 3.87 0.18 17.00
C ILE A 20 2.51 0.90 17.00
N LEU A 21 1.47 0.27 16.46
CA LEU A 21 0.14 0.90 16.37
C LEU A 21 -0.55 1.06 17.73
N ALA A 22 -0.19 0.24 18.73
CA ALA A 22 -0.73 0.34 20.08
C ALA A 22 -0.23 1.57 20.85
N GLU A 23 0.85 2.23 20.39
CA GLU A 23 1.33 3.49 20.94
C GLU A 23 0.30 4.63 20.77
N ASP A 24 -0.62 4.50 19.82
CA ASP A 24 -1.68 5.48 19.56
C ASP A 24 -3.08 4.89 19.78
N PRO A 25 -3.79 5.29 20.86
CA PRO A 25 -5.14 4.79 21.17
C PRO A 25 -6.21 5.10 20.11
N SER A 26 -5.94 6.01 19.17
CA SER A 26 -6.85 6.29 18.07
C SER A 26 -6.81 5.23 16.97
N LEU A 27 -5.79 4.36 16.96
CA LEU A 27 -5.58 3.30 15.97
C LEU A 27 -5.91 1.94 16.59
N THR A 28 -6.50 1.03 15.80
CA THR A 28 -6.79 -0.33 16.28
C THR A 28 -6.69 -1.31 15.13
N VAL A 29 -5.82 -2.32 15.29
CA VAL A 29 -5.77 -3.47 14.39
C VAL A 29 -6.93 -4.39 14.73
N THR A 30 -7.96 -4.37 13.90
CA THR A 30 -9.19 -5.15 14.09
C THR A 30 -9.13 -6.51 13.41
N ASP A 31 -8.24 -6.68 12.43
CA ASP A 31 -8.03 -7.96 11.79
C ASP A 31 -6.64 -8.08 11.13
N GLU A 32 -6.26 -9.30 10.78
CA GLU A 32 -5.01 -9.66 10.10
C GLU A 32 -5.29 -10.58 8.90
N ALA A 33 -4.42 -10.54 7.90
CA ALA A 33 -4.40 -11.47 6.78
C ALA A 33 -2.97 -11.93 6.50
N SER A 34 -2.83 -13.19 6.09
CA SER A 34 -1.57 -13.85 5.76
C SER A 34 -1.35 -14.04 4.26
N SER A 35 -2.36 -13.70 3.44
CA SER A 35 -2.31 -13.80 1.98
C SER A 35 -3.26 -12.79 1.32
N GLY A 36 -3.05 -12.51 0.03
CA GLY A 36 -3.95 -11.66 -0.75
C GLY A 36 -5.38 -12.19 -0.81
N TYR A 37 -5.56 -13.52 -0.93
CA TYR A 37 -6.88 -14.16 -0.92
C TYR A 37 -7.63 -13.95 0.40
N GLU A 38 -6.93 -14.12 1.52
CA GLU A 38 -7.50 -13.93 2.86
C GLU A 38 -7.88 -12.46 3.08
N LEU A 39 -7.02 -11.53 2.67
CA LEU A 39 -7.29 -10.09 2.75
C LEU A 39 -8.56 -9.74 1.97
N LEU A 40 -8.66 -10.15 0.70
CA LEU A 40 -9.82 -9.87 -0.14
C LEU A 40 -11.12 -10.46 0.43
N ARG A 41 -11.06 -11.65 1.02
CA ARG A 41 -12.23 -12.21 1.72
C ARG A 41 -12.65 -11.33 2.90
N LYS A 42 -11.71 -10.97 3.77
CA LYS A 42 -11.98 -10.16 4.98
C LYS A 42 -12.50 -8.77 4.66
N ILE A 43 -11.93 -8.08 3.67
CA ILE A 43 -12.44 -6.76 3.28
C ILE A 43 -13.83 -6.82 2.64
N ARG A 44 -14.31 -7.98 2.15
CA ARG A 44 -15.70 -8.11 1.68
C ARG A 44 -16.68 -8.34 2.83
N GLU A 45 -16.21 -9.00 3.89
CA GLU A 45 -17.01 -9.31 5.08
C GLU A 45 -17.15 -8.11 6.03
N GLN A 46 -16.15 -7.23 6.07
CA GLN A 46 -16.13 -6.07 6.96
C GLN A 46 -15.45 -4.85 6.35
N ASP A 47 -15.74 -3.68 6.92
CA ASP A 47 -15.13 -2.41 6.54
C ASP A 47 -13.94 -2.05 7.44
N PHE A 48 -12.89 -1.54 6.81
CA PHE A 48 -11.69 -1.00 7.45
C PHE A 48 -11.46 0.42 6.95
N ASP A 49 -10.97 1.29 7.83
CA ASP A 49 -10.59 2.65 7.48
C ASP A 49 -9.27 2.67 6.73
N VAL A 50 -8.34 1.77 7.10
CA VAL A 50 -7.02 1.62 6.49
C VAL A 50 -6.65 0.14 6.32
N ILE A 51 -6.11 -0.19 5.16
CA ILE A 51 -5.54 -1.48 4.81
C ILE A 51 -4.02 -1.30 4.71
N ILE A 52 -3.26 -2.02 5.54
CA ILE A 52 -1.81 -2.15 5.39
C ILE A 52 -1.56 -3.40 4.57
N LEU A 53 -0.88 -3.26 3.43
CA LEU A 53 -0.67 -4.32 2.46
C LEU A 53 0.81 -4.51 2.18
N ASP A 54 1.33 -5.70 2.49
CA ASP A 54 2.60 -6.16 1.93
C ASP A 54 2.41 -6.66 0.50
N ILE A 55 3.29 -6.24 -0.40
CA ILE A 55 3.27 -6.68 -1.79
C ILE A 55 3.98 -8.01 -2.02
N SER A 56 4.76 -8.47 -1.03
CA SER A 56 5.55 -9.70 -1.09
C SER A 56 4.83 -10.93 -0.52
N MET A 57 3.49 -10.89 -0.41
CA MET A 57 2.69 -12.00 0.14
C MET A 57 2.46 -13.13 -0.87
N PRO A 58 2.35 -14.40 -0.42
CA PRO A 58 1.96 -15.52 -1.26
C PRO A 58 0.47 -15.45 -1.65
N GLY A 59 0.14 -16.15 -2.72
CA GLY A 59 -1.23 -16.24 -3.25
C GLY A 59 -1.42 -15.34 -4.46
N ILE A 60 -2.12 -14.24 -4.29
CA ILE A 60 -2.29 -13.20 -5.33
C ILE A 60 -1.12 -12.23 -5.21
N ASP A 61 -0.56 -11.83 -6.35
CA ASP A 61 0.45 -10.77 -6.41
C ASP A 61 -0.02 -9.53 -5.64
N GLY A 62 0.87 -8.88 -4.89
CA GLY A 62 0.53 -7.72 -4.07
C GLY A 62 -0.07 -6.56 -4.86
N LEU A 63 0.39 -6.35 -6.10
CA LEU A 63 -0.13 -5.31 -6.98
C LEU A 63 -1.51 -5.69 -7.53
N ASP A 64 -1.71 -6.96 -7.88
CA ASP A 64 -3.03 -7.47 -8.29
C ASP A 64 -4.04 -7.38 -7.14
N THR A 65 -3.59 -7.67 -5.92
CA THR A 65 -4.38 -7.48 -4.69
C THR A 65 -4.78 -6.02 -4.51
N LEU A 66 -3.84 -5.08 -4.66
CA LEU A 66 -4.14 -3.63 -4.63
C LEU A 66 -5.18 -3.24 -5.69
N LYS A 67 -5.00 -3.70 -6.94
CA LYS A 67 -5.91 -3.43 -8.04
C LYS A 67 -7.32 -3.92 -7.73
N GLN A 68 -7.44 -5.13 -7.18
CA GLN A 68 -8.71 -5.72 -6.82
C GLN A 68 -9.39 -4.98 -5.65
N ILE A 69 -8.63 -4.61 -4.61
CA ILE A 69 -9.12 -3.77 -3.51
C ILE A 69 -9.71 -2.47 -4.07
N LYS A 70 -8.99 -1.79 -4.97
CA LYS A 70 -9.43 -0.50 -5.52
C LYS A 70 -10.60 -0.65 -6.49
N SER A 71 -10.73 -1.79 -7.17
CA SER A 71 -11.90 -2.09 -7.99
C SER A 71 -13.15 -2.36 -7.15
N GLU A 72 -13.03 -3.11 -6.05
CA GLU A 72 -14.17 -3.50 -5.20
C GLU A 72 -14.55 -2.40 -4.19
N LYS A 73 -13.55 -1.69 -3.67
CA LYS A 73 -13.70 -0.60 -2.70
C LYS A 73 -12.83 0.61 -3.10
N PRO A 74 -13.26 1.44 -4.08
CA PRO A 74 -12.47 2.58 -4.58
C PRO A 74 -12.08 3.60 -3.52
N LYS A 75 -12.86 3.70 -2.43
CA LYS A 75 -12.61 4.61 -1.31
C LYS A 75 -11.72 4.03 -0.21
N ALA A 76 -11.41 2.73 -0.25
CA ALA A 76 -10.56 2.09 0.76
C ALA A 76 -9.18 2.74 0.76
N ARG A 77 -8.63 3.02 1.95
CA ARG A 77 -7.30 3.61 2.08
C ARG A 77 -6.27 2.50 2.17
N VAL A 78 -5.33 2.47 1.24
CA VAL A 78 -4.33 1.40 1.16
C VAL A 78 -2.94 1.97 1.35
N LEU A 79 -2.26 1.51 2.39
CA LEU A 79 -0.85 1.77 2.65
C LEU A 79 -0.04 0.56 2.24
N ILE A 80 0.86 0.73 1.27
CA ILE A 80 1.81 -0.31 0.92
C ILE A 80 2.93 -0.32 1.95
N LEU A 81 3.25 -1.51 2.48
CA LEU A 81 4.33 -1.70 3.43
C LEU A 81 5.21 -2.87 2.98
N THR A 82 6.42 -2.59 2.50
CA THR A 82 7.24 -3.62 1.84
C THR A 82 8.72 -3.52 2.20
N ILE A 83 9.46 -4.61 1.98
CA ILE A 83 10.93 -4.60 2.06
C ILE A 83 11.56 -3.91 0.85
N HIS A 84 10.81 -3.70 -0.23
CA HIS A 84 11.36 -3.17 -1.46
C HIS A 84 11.56 -1.65 -1.40
N PRO A 85 12.69 -1.14 -1.92
CA PRO A 85 12.94 0.30 -1.96
C PRO A 85 11.91 0.99 -2.87
N GLU A 86 11.56 2.22 -2.49
CA GLU A 86 10.56 3.03 -3.20
C GLU A 86 10.84 3.15 -4.70
N ALA A 87 12.11 3.24 -5.05
CA ALA A 87 12.62 3.38 -6.40
C ALA A 87 12.08 2.36 -7.41
N ARG A 88 11.67 1.17 -6.94
CA ARG A 88 11.29 0.05 -7.80
C ARG A 88 9.78 -0.10 -7.99
N TYR A 89 9.00 0.15 -6.95
CA TYR A 89 7.57 -0.20 -6.96
C TYR A 89 6.64 0.96 -6.59
N ALA A 90 7.15 2.00 -5.93
CA ALA A 90 6.26 2.96 -5.29
C ALA A 90 5.45 3.79 -6.30
N VAL A 91 6.06 4.20 -7.41
CA VAL A 91 5.33 4.92 -8.48
C VAL A 91 4.20 4.06 -9.05
N ARG A 92 4.48 2.78 -9.35
CA ARG A 92 3.47 1.84 -9.85
C ARG A 92 2.33 1.66 -8.84
N CYS A 93 2.63 1.47 -7.57
CA CYS A 93 1.62 1.37 -6.51
C CYS A 93 0.74 2.62 -6.43
N VAL A 94 1.34 3.82 -6.48
CA VAL A 94 0.60 5.09 -6.44
C VAL A 94 -0.29 5.25 -7.67
N ARG A 95 0.21 4.95 -8.88
CA ARG A 95 -0.59 4.94 -10.13
C ARG A 95 -1.77 3.96 -10.05
N MET A 96 -1.60 2.82 -9.38
CA MET A 96 -2.65 1.83 -9.14
C MET A 96 -3.62 2.22 -8.02
N GLY A 97 -3.44 3.38 -7.40
CA GLY A 97 -4.37 3.97 -6.44
C GLY A 97 -3.97 3.83 -4.98
N ALA A 98 -2.77 3.32 -4.66
CA ALA A 98 -2.29 3.31 -3.28
C ALA A 98 -2.32 4.72 -2.67
N ASP A 99 -2.65 4.80 -1.38
CA ASP A 99 -2.73 6.06 -0.64
C ASP A 99 -1.43 6.41 0.08
N GLY A 100 -0.58 5.41 0.30
CA GLY A 100 0.80 5.66 0.65
C GLY A 100 1.71 4.47 0.37
N TYR A 101 3.00 4.71 0.53
CA TYR A 101 4.05 3.70 0.41
C TYR A 101 5.05 3.92 1.54
N LEU A 102 5.37 2.85 2.26
CA LEU A 102 6.40 2.81 3.28
C LEU A 102 7.24 1.55 3.12
N THR A 103 8.49 1.64 3.57
CA THR A 103 9.33 0.46 3.73
C THR A 103 9.11 -0.13 5.12
N LYS A 104 9.26 -1.46 5.28
CA LYS A 104 9.24 -2.10 6.61
C LYS A 104 10.32 -1.52 7.54
N ALA A 105 11.43 -1.02 6.99
CA ALA A 105 12.49 -0.37 7.74
C ALA A 105 12.09 1.00 8.32
N SER A 106 11.26 1.78 7.62
CA SER A 106 10.79 3.10 8.10
C SER A 106 9.50 3.02 8.95
N ALA A 107 8.88 1.84 9.04
CA ALA A 107 7.64 1.64 9.77
C ALA A 107 7.68 2.11 11.25
N PRO A 108 8.73 1.82 12.05
CA PRO A 108 8.76 2.23 13.46
C PRO A 108 8.61 3.74 13.68
N THR A 109 9.08 4.56 12.73
CA THR A 109 9.07 6.02 12.87
C THR A 109 7.94 6.71 12.09
N GLU A 110 7.49 6.11 11.00
CA GLU A 110 6.59 6.79 10.04
C GLU A 110 5.17 6.22 10.00
N LEU A 111 4.95 4.99 10.46
CA LEU A 111 3.71 4.25 10.24
C LEU A 111 2.46 4.97 10.79
N ILE A 112 2.50 5.41 12.05
CA ILE A 112 1.38 6.11 12.70
C ILE A 112 1.04 7.40 11.94
N GLY A 113 2.06 8.17 11.57
CA GLY A 113 1.89 9.42 10.81
C GLY A 113 1.29 9.18 9.43
N ALA A 114 1.72 8.12 8.74
CA ALA A 114 1.18 7.72 7.45
C ALA A 114 -0.29 7.34 7.54
N ILE A 115 -0.66 6.48 8.49
CA ILE A 115 -2.04 6.01 8.70
C ILE A 115 -2.99 7.18 9.00
N LYS A 116 -2.58 8.12 9.85
CA LYS A 116 -3.37 9.31 10.16
C LYS A 116 -3.58 10.20 8.93
N ARG A 117 -2.56 10.36 8.08
CA ARG A 117 -2.70 11.15 6.85
C ARG A 117 -3.64 10.48 5.85
N ILE A 118 -3.49 9.18 5.61
CA ILE A 118 -4.31 8.47 4.62
C ILE A 118 -5.76 8.28 5.06
N SER A 119 -6.01 8.10 6.37
CA SER A 119 -7.38 8.04 6.92
C SER A 119 -8.13 9.37 6.73
N GLN A 120 -7.42 10.49 6.70
CA GLN A 120 -7.98 11.82 6.36
C GLN A 120 -8.16 12.03 4.84
N GLY A 121 -7.88 11.02 4.02
CA GLY A 121 -7.97 11.08 2.56
C GLY A 121 -6.82 11.79 1.87
N ARG A 122 -5.72 12.07 2.59
CA ARG A 122 -4.49 12.62 2.00
C ARG A 122 -3.60 11.47 1.53
N LYS A 123 -2.68 11.74 0.60
CA LYS A 123 -1.64 10.78 0.24
C LYS A 123 -0.46 10.87 1.22
N TYR A 124 0.19 9.75 1.51
CA TYR A 124 1.46 9.70 2.23
C TYR A 124 2.56 9.20 1.29
N ILE A 125 3.37 10.13 0.82
CA ILE A 125 4.44 9.89 -0.15
C ILE A 125 5.70 10.57 0.41
N SER A 126 6.83 9.87 0.40
CA SER A 126 8.12 10.44 0.77
C SER A 126 8.55 11.53 -0.22
N LEU A 127 9.48 12.41 0.18
CA LEU A 127 10.00 13.43 -0.72
C LEU A 127 10.67 12.82 -1.96
N SER A 128 11.47 11.76 -1.76
CA SER A 128 12.15 11.03 -2.83
C SER A 128 11.17 10.42 -3.84
N LEU A 129 10.05 9.91 -3.38
CA LEU A 129 9.01 9.39 -4.26
C LEU A 129 8.25 10.51 -4.98
N ALA A 130 8.01 11.64 -4.32
CA ALA A 130 7.38 12.80 -4.96
C ALA A 130 8.25 13.37 -6.10
N GLU A 131 9.57 13.46 -5.90
CA GLU A 131 10.53 13.86 -6.92
C GLU A 131 10.48 12.91 -8.13
N ARG A 132 10.56 11.59 -7.88
CA ARG A 132 10.46 10.57 -8.95
C ARG A 132 9.15 10.62 -9.72
N LEU A 133 8.03 10.83 -9.01
CA LEU A 133 6.73 10.99 -9.67
C LEU A 133 6.72 12.21 -10.59
N THR A 134 7.37 13.30 -10.18
CA THR A 134 7.49 14.51 -11.00
C THR A 134 8.34 14.24 -12.24
N GLU A 135 9.50 13.61 -12.08
CA GLU A 135 10.38 13.22 -13.19
C GLU A 135 9.67 12.29 -14.20
N GLU A 136 8.91 11.31 -13.74
CA GLU A 136 8.16 10.41 -14.62
C GLU A 136 7.00 11.11 -15.36
N LEU A 137 6.33 12.06 -14.71
CA LEU A 137 5.27 12.84 -15.36
C LEU A 137 5.82 13.70 -16.49
N ASP A 138 7.01 14.28 -16.30
CA ASP A 138 7.71 15.01 -17.36
C ASP A 138 8.07 14.10 -18.53
N GLN A 139 8.50 12.86 -18.26
CA GLN A 139 8.81 11.85 -19.30
C GLN A 139 7.57 11.34 -20.05
N ASP A 140 6.43 11.17 -19.37
CA ASP A 140 5.17 10.76 -20.01
C ASP A 140 4.54 11.90 -20.83
N SER A 141 4.74 13.16 -20.44
CA SER A 141 4.25 14.33 -21.17
C SER A 141 4.88 14.51 -22.58
N GLY A 142 6.04 13.89 -22.81
CA GLY A 142 6.74 13.90 -24.10
C GLY A 142 6.51 12.67 -24.98
N LYS A 143 5.76 11.65 -24.52
CA LYS A 143 5.53 10.40 -25.26
C LYS A 143 4.21 10.43 -26.03
N LEU A 144 4.25 9.96 -27.28
CA LEU A 144 3.04 9.82 -28.10
C LEU A 144 2.13 8.72 -27.51
N PRO A 145 0.79 8.82 -27.63
CA PRO A 145 -0.16 7.90 -26.96
C PRO A 145 0.04 6.40 -27.24
N HIS A 146 0.70 6.05 -28.35
CA HIS A 146 0.98 4.67 -28.74
C HIS A 146 2.20 4.05 -28.04
N GLN A 147 3.01 4.85 -27.33
CA GLN A 147 4.19 4.39 -26.59
C GLN A 147 3.90 4.08 -25.11
N ALA A 148 2.68 4.37 -24.64
CA ALA A 148 2.23 4.14 -23.25
C ALA A 148 1.65 2.73 -23.00
N LEU A 149 1.79 1.79 -23.94
CA LEU A 149 1.15 0.45 -23.92
C LEU A 149 2.12 -0.74 -24.03
N SER A 150 3.35 -0.66 -23.48
CA SER A 150 4.30 -1.80 -23.50
C SER A 150 4.48 -2.56 -22.17
N ASP A 151 3.54 -2.41 -21.22
CA ASP A 151 3.50 -3.15 -19.94
C ASP A 151 3.56 -4.71 -20.06
N ARG A 152 3.52 -5.26 -21.27
CA ARG A 152 3.74 -6.68 -21.57
C ARG A 152 5.20 -7.11 -21.77
N GLU A 153 6.17 -6.20 -21.78
CA GLU A 153 7.58 -6.54 -22.12
C GLU A 153 8.47 -6.85 -20.90
N TYR A 154 7.98 -6.74 -19.67
CA TYR A 154 8.76 -7.02 -18.44
C TYR A 154 8.54 -8.40 -17.80
N GLN A 155 8.01 -9.39 -18.56
CA GLN A 155 7.81 -10.78 -18.10
C GLN A 155 8.76 -11.79 -18.76
N VAL A 156 10.06 -11.47 -18.87
CA VAL A 156 11.10 -12.49 -19.16
C VAL A 156 12.02 -12.62 -17.96
#